data_AF-A0A9P4NHF6-F1
#
_entry.id   AF-A0A9P4NHF6-F1
#
_cell.length_a   1.000
_cell.length_b   1.000
_cell.length_c   1.000
_cell.angle_alpha   90.00
_cell.angle_beta   90.00
_cell.angle_gamma   90.00
#
_symmetry.space_group_name_H-M   'P 1'
#
loop_
_entity.id
_entity.type
_entity.pdbx_description
1 polymer ?
#
loop_
_entity_poly.entity_id
_entity_poly.type
_entity_poly.pdbx_seq_one_letter_code
_entity_poly.pdbx_strand_id
1 'polypeptide(L)'
;MERNRETDGGSKLPFVLLGAAAVGVASSFWFSLVKDTVPEPYLDEVFHVGQAQRYCAGDFFNWDPKITTPPGLYIFSYAFHKVIGGCDITSLRSINTGALLAAYFISTWILKSLHPTWNKRNLGHTAANIALFPPLFFFSGLYYTDVASVAFVLLAYYRFLKSRERGFGNGFDVLGAIVFGLIALAFRQTNFFWVAVFPAGLAVVGVATNAGVGQEKEDEVEWDGDISLRFEQIFKVAKEKGVVYDPKVENALAEDYAMTALSIAVIAVLKLQRVIPAVFPYTFLIASFGGFVFWNGGVVLGDKSNHEVTLHISQMLYLWPYILFFSFPITIPKVLSILTGTRQTPTSLPRLIAMAIVSFYVAVIVYTNTIVHPFTLADNRHYVFYVFRILMGNPAMKYVAVPVYVVCGYIAIQTLGGYSTSKGEEKRKFNNAIASRLFSFDKSTPVVPERQVESGRSKKQIKREEREKKRIEEEKEKTEEPEALEVQHVGNDSTKVSFVIVWVITTALSLVTAPLVEPRYCILPWIMWRLHVPSTEMKGGSSAESKEESPAEKKEESEEVVPEDGLLQRWLRVLQEDSTRLALETLWFCAVNAGTGYLFLERGFSWEQEPGKVQRFMW
;
A
#
# COMPACT_ATOMS: atom_id res chain seq x y z
N MET A 1 -21.90 40.89 -0.40
CA MET A 1 -22.52 41.34 0.87
C MET A 1 -23.62 40.36 1.19
N GLU A 2 -23.51 39.66 2.33
CA GLU A 2 -24.57 38.98 3.09
C GLU A 2 -25.37 37.86 2.37
N ARG A 3 -25.69 36.70 2.95
CA ARG A 3 -25.47 36.10 4.28
C ARG A 3 -26.04 34.67 4.14
N ASN A 4 -25.20 33.65 4.22
CA ASN A 4 -25.59 32.32 4.70
C ASN A 4 -24.46 31.83 5.63
N ARG A 5 -24.46 32.42 6.82
CA ARG A 5 -23.85 31.85 8.02
C ARG A 5 -24.91 30.96 8.65
N GLU A 6 -24.92 29.69 8.28
CA GLU A 6 -25.46 28.65 9.15
C GLU A 6 -24.31 28.04 9.95
N THR A 7 -24.32 28.43 11.22
CA THR A 7 -23.73 27.80 12.41
C THR A 7 -22.89 26.54 12.17
N ASP A 8 -21.65 26.76 11.80
CA ASP A 8 -20.54 25.84 11.96
C ASP A 8 -19.89 26.04 13.35
N GLY A 9 -20.59 25.59 14.39
CA GLY A 9 -20.15 25.69 15.77
C GLY A 9 -19.79 24.33 16.35
N GLY A 10 -18.49 23.99 16.37
CA GLY A 10 -17.96 22.91 17.22
C GLY A 10 -17.01 21.91 16.54
N SER A 11 -15.72 22.26 16.46
CA SER A 11 -14.55 21.37 16.26
C SER A 11 -14.40 20.65 14.90
N LYS A 12 -14.05 21.40 13.84
CA LYS A 12 -13.73 20.84 12.51
C LYS A 12 -12.25 20.45 12.25
N LEU A 13 -11.39 20.50 13.27
CA LEU A 13 -9.96 20.19 13.21
C LEU A 13 -9.39 19.15 14.24
N PRO A 14 -10.15 18.50 15.14
CA PRO A 14 -9.56 17.83 16.30
C PRO A 14 -8.80 16.53 15.98
N PHE A 15 -9.24 15.69 15.04
CA PHE A 15 -8.74 14.31 14.97
C PHE A 15 -7.32 14.15 14.40
N VAL A 16 -6.94 14.93 13.39
CA VAL A 16 -5.55 14.92 12.88
C VAL A 16 -4.60 15.52 13.91
N LEU A 17 -5.03 16.56 14.63
CA LEU A 17 -4.24 17.13 15.72
C LEU A 17 -4.16 16.20 16.92
N LEU A 18 -5.21 15.43 17.21
CA LEU A 18 -5.23 14.40 18.26
C LEU A 18 -4.26 13.27 17.93
N GLY A 19 -4.24 12.81 16.67
CA GLY A 19 -3.27 11.83 16.21
C GLY A 19 -1.83 12.36 16.31
N ALA A 20 -1.59 13.61 15.90
CA ALA A 20 -0.28 14.25 16.05
C ALA A 20 0.13 14.38 17.53
N ALA A 21 -0.79 14.75 18.41
CA ALA A 21 -0.55 14.85 19.85
C ALA A 21 -0.24 13.47 20.45
N ALA A 22 -0.98 12.42 20.08
CA ALA A 22 -0.72 11.06 20.53
C ALA A 22 0.66 10.55 20.09
N VAL A 23 1.01 10.74 18.82
CA VAL A 23 2.34 10.39 18.30
C VAL A 23 3.43 11.20 19.00
N GLY A 24 3.22 12.50 19.19
CA GLY A 24 4.17 13.39 19.87
C GLY A 24 4.40 13.03 21.33
N VAL A 25 3.34 12.68 22.06
CA VAL A 25 3.44 12.20 23.45
C VAL A 25 4.19 10.87 23.50
N ALA A 26 3.82 9.91 22.64
CA ALA A 26 4.47 8.61 22.60
C ALA A 26 5.96 8.72 22.24
N SER A 27 6.30 9.49 21.21
CA SER A 27 7.68 9.66 20.76
C SER A 27 8.51 10.47 21.76
N SER A 28 7.93 11.46 22.44
CA SER A 28 8.61 12.20 23.51
C SER A 28 8.87 11.32 24.73
N PHE A 29 7.91 10.46 25.10
CA PHE A 29 8.10 9.50 26.18
C PHE A 29 9.20 8.48 25.83
N TRP A 30 9.15 7.90 24.63
CA TRP A 30 10.20 7.01 24.14
C TRP A 30 11.57 7.68 24.11
N PHE A 31 11.65 8.90 23.58
CA PHE A 31 12.88 9.70 23.54
C PHE A 31 13.46 9.93 24.94
N SER A 32 12.64 10.30 25.92
CA SER A 32 13.09 10.50 27.31
C SER A 32 13.66 9.21 27.91
N LEU A 33 12.97 8.07 27.72
CA LEU A 33 13.46 6.77 28.22
C LEU A 33 14.81 6.39 27.60
N VAL A 34 14.98 6.57 26.28
CA VAL A 34 16.23 6.26 25.59
C VAL A 34 17.34 7.21 26.01
N LYS A 35 17.05 8.50 26.14
CA LYS A 35 17.99 9.53 26.62
C LYS A 35 18.55 9.17 27.99
N ASP A 36 17.68 8.79 28.92
CA ASP A 36 18.09 8.55 30.32
C ASP A 36 18.79 7.19 30.49
N THR A 37 18.38 6.17 29.72
CA THR A 37 18.88 4.79 29.88
C THR A 37 20.07 4.46 28.98
N VAL A 38 20.20 5.15 27.84
CA VAL A 38 21.25 4.93 26.84
C VAL A 38 21.91 6.27 26.49
N PRO A 39 22.59 6.93 27.44
CA PRO A 39 23.11 8.29 27.24
C PRO A 39 24.25 8.36 26.21
N GLU A 40 24.96 7.25 25.99
CA GLU A 40 26.07 7.18 25.03
C GLU A 40 25.61 6.68 23.65
N PRO A 41 26.33 7.00 22.56
CA PRO A 41 26.04 6.50 21.23
C PRO A 41 26.06 4.96 21.20
N TYR A 42 24.97 4.35 20.72
CA TYR A 42 24.84 2.90 20.66
C TYR A 42 24.90 2.37 19.23
N LEU A 43 25.75 1.36 19.00
CA LEU A 43 25.94 0.71 17.69
C LEU A 43 26.33 1.71 16.59
N ASP A 44 25.55 1.80 15.50
CA ASP A 44 25.88 2.65 14.36
C ASP A 44 25.90 4.14 14.77
N GLU A 45 25.23 4.54 15.87
CA GLU A 45 25.29 5.91 16.38
C GLU A 45 26.72 6.34 16.69
N VAL A 46 27.62 5.44 17.07
CA VAL A 46 29.03 5.77 17.36
C VAL A 46 29.67 6.45 16.15
N PHE A 47 29.41 5.94 14.94
CA PHE A 47 29.93 6.51 13.71
C PHE A 47 29.12 7.73 13.27
N HIS A 48 27.78 7.66 13.34
CA HIS A 48 26.89 8.73 12.90
C HIS A 48 27.00 10.00 13.75
N VAL A 49 27.01 9.89 15.09
CA VAL A 49 27.13 11.02 16.02
C VAL A 49 28.49 11.70 15.86
N GLY A 50 29.57 10.91 15.80
CA GLY A 50 30.91 11.45 15.59
C GLY A 50 31.03 12.22 14.26
N GLN A 51 30.46 11.69 13.18
CA GLN A 51 30.45 12.38 11.89
C GLN A 51 29.60 13.66 11.90
N ALA A 52 28.43 13.64 12.55
CA ALA A 52 27.58 14.82 12.68
C ALA A 52 28.28 15.94 13.45
N GLN A 53 28.98 15.60 14.55
CA GLN A 53 29.74 16.56 15.36
C GLN A 53 30.89 17.19 14.58
N ARG A 54 31.59 16.44 13.72
CA ARG A 54 32.60 17.00 12.79
C ARG A 54 31.99 18.04 11.85
N TYR A 55 30.83 17.74 11.25
CA TYR A 55 30.13 18.70 10.40
C TYR A 55 29.66 19.94 11.18
N CYS A 56 29.16 19.77 12.41
CA CYS A 56 28.84 20.88 13.31
C CYS A 56 30.05 21.78 13.60
N ALA A 57 31.26 21.20 13.71
CA ALA A 57 32.51 21.92 13.88
C ALA A 57 33.06 22.56 12.58
N GLY A 58 32.39 22.35 11.44
CA GLY A 58 32.80 22.87 10.12
C GLY A 58 33.79 21.98 9.35
N ASP A 59 34.09 20.77 9.84
CA ASP A 59 34.94 19.81 9.16
C ASP A 59 34.12 18.93 8.20
N PHE A 60 33.84 19.46 7.01
CA PHE A 60 33.02 18.79 5.99
C PHE A 60 33.79 17.76 5.14
N PHE A 61 35.12 17.84 5.14
CA PHE A 61 35.96 17.06 4.23
C PHE A 61 36.52 15.78 4.88
N ASN A 62 36.38 15.64 6.20
CA ASN A 62 36.69 14.41 6.91
C ASN A 62 35.48 13.47 6.93
N TRP A 63 35.70 12.20 6.55
CA TRP A 63 34.65 11.20 6.45
C TRP A 63 35.05 9.92 7.18
N ASP A 64 34.19 9.42 8.06
CA ASP A 64 34.39 8.13 8.72
C ASP A 64 34.21 6.98 7.72
N PRO A 65 35.24 6.14 7.49
CA PRO A 65 35.18 5.06 6.53
C PRO A 65 34.17 3.96 6.90
N LYS A 66 33.67 3.91 8.14
CA LYS A 66 32.62 2.97 8.56
C LYS A 66 31.22 3.39 8.12
N ILE A 67 31.02 4.64 7.70
CA ILE A 67 29.73 5.13 7.22
C ILE A 67 29.54 4.75 5.75
N THR A 68 28.47 4.00 5.47
CA THR A 68 28.13 3.55 4.11
C THR A 68 27.01 4.37 3.45
N THR A 69 26.31 5.20 4.22
CA THR A 69 25.22 6.08 3.75
C THR A 69 25.74 7.45 3.28
N PRO A 70 25.03 8.16 2.40
CA PRO A 70 25.42 9.51 1.99
C PRO A 70 25.23 10.56 3.10
N PRO A 71 25.73 11.80 2.93
CA PRO A 71 25.91 12.77 4.02
C PRO A 71 24.62 13.50 4.46
N GLY A 72 23.45 13.12 3.94
CA GLY A 72 22.19 13.87 4.13
C GLY A 72 21.82 14.07 5.59
N LEU A 73 21.99 13.05 6.44
CA LEU A 73 21.73 13.15 7.88
C LEU A 73 22.63 14.21 8.55
N TYR A 74 23.91 14.26 8.18
CA TYR A 74 24.87 15.18 8.79
C TYR A 74 24.72 16.60 8.28
N ILE A 75 24.43 16.79 6.98
CA ILE A 75 24.09 18.11 6.42
C ILE A 75 22.84 18.66 7.11
N PHE A 76 21.83 17.82 7.28
CA PHE A 76 20.61 18.20 7.99
C PHE A 76 20.90 18.54 9.46
N SER A 77 21.77 17.78 10.10
CA SER A 77 22.16 18.02 11.51
C SER A 77 22.99 19.29 11.69
N TYR A 78 23.86 19.62 10.72
CA TYR A 78 24.54 20.90 10.68
C TYR A 78 23.55 22.07 10.54
N ALA A 79 22.57 21.96 9.64
CA ALA A 79 21.53 22.98 9.49
C ALA A 79 20.69 23.12 10.77
N PHE A 80 20.32 22.01 11.40
CA PHE A 80 19.61 21.98 12.69
C PHE A 80 20.44 22.64 13.81
N HIS A 81 21.72 22.30 13.89
CA HIS A 81 22.67 22.90 14.84
C HIS A 81 22.77 24.42 14.65
N LYS A 82 22.77 24.94 13.42
CA LYS A 82 22.76 26.39 13.17
C LYS A 82 21.50 27.10 13.67
N VAL A 83 20.38 26.40 13.79
CA VAL A 83 19.11 26.96 14.27
C VAL A 83 18.97 26.82 15.79
N ILE A 84 19.33 25.66 16.35
CA ILE A 84 19.05 25.32 17.77
C ILE A 84 20.30 25.42 18.65
N GLY A 85 21.50 25.43 18.08
CA GLY A 85 22.78 25.56 18.79
C GLY A 85 23.35 24.26 19.37
N GLY A 86 22.55 23.19 19.48
CA GLY A 86 22.98 21.89 20.01
C GLY A 86 23.50 20.92 18.94
N CYS A 87 24.54 20.15 19.26
CA CYS A 87 25.05 19.03 18.43
C CYS A 87 25.55 17.86 19.31
N ASP A 88 25.12 17.81 20.57
CA ASP A 88 25.26 16.66 21.44
C ASP A 88 24.28 15.55 21.01
N ILE A 89 24.47 14.34 21.55
CA ILE A 89 23.65 13.17 21.21
C ILE A 89 22.14 13.39 21.45
N THR A 90 21.75 14.14 22.47
CA THR A 90 20.33 14.41 22.77
C THR A 90 19.74 15.29 21.66
N SER A 91 20.46 16.36 21.29
CA SER A 91 20.07 17.24 20.20
C SER A 91 19.96 16.48 18.86
N LEU A 92 20.93 15.61 18.57
CA LEU A 92 20.94 14.81 17.34
C LEU A 92 19.80 13.78 17.30
N ARG A 93 19.56 13.03 18.38
CA ARG A 93 18.43 12.09 18.46
C ARG A 93 17.07 12.80 18.29
N SER A 94 16.94 14.04 18.77
CA SER A 94 15.68 14.81 18.63
C SER A 94 15.28 15.07 17.17
N ILE A 95 16.24 15.05 16.23
CA ILE A 95 15.98 15.15 14.79
C ILE A 95 15.07 14.01 14.32
N ASN A 96 15.27 12.79 14.82
CA ASN A 96 14.45 11.65 14.44
C ASN A 96 13.06 11.69 15.08
N THR A 97 12.93 12.18 16.31
CA THR A 97 11.63 12.47 16.93
C THR A 97 10.84 13.48 16.08
N GLY A 98 11.49 14.55 15.61
CA GLY A 98 10.88 15.54 14.71
C GLY A 98 10.54 14.96 13.33
N ALA A 99 11.43 14.16 12.76
CA ALA A 99 11.21 13.48 11.48
C ALA A 99 10.03 12.50 11.53
N LEU A 100 9.81 11.84 12.67
CA LEU A 100 8.65 10.97 12.87
C LEU A 100 7.33 11.76 12.82
N LEU A 101 7.29 12.93 13.48
CA LEU A 101 6.13 13.83 13.41
C LEU A 101 5.93 14.39 11.99
N ALA A 102 7.01 14.70 11.27
CA ALA A 102 6.93 15.07 9.86
C ALA A 102 6.34 13.92 9.02
N ALA A 103 6.79 12.68 9.23
CA ALA A 103 6.27 11.50 8.56
C ALA A 103 4.77 11.28 8.84
N TYR A 104 4.29 11.56 10.06
CA TYR A 104 2.87 11.57 10.39
C TYR A 104 2.09 12.55 9.49
N PHE A 105 2.47 13.83 9.46
CA PHE A 105 1.76 14.84 8.67
C PHE A 105 1.81 14.55 7.17
N ILE A 106 2.97 14.16 6.65
CA ILE A 106 3.13 13.81 5.24
C ILE A 106 2.26 12.60 4.90
N SER A 107 2.18 11.59 5.78
CA SER A 107 1.28 10.44 5.60
C SER A 107 -0.19 10.88 5.56
N THR A 108 -0.62 11.82 6.41
CA THR A 108 -2.00 12.34 6.31
C THR A 108 -2.27 13.05 4.98
N TRP A 109 -1.29 13.77 4.43
CA TRP A 109 -1.44 14.43 3.13
C TRP A 109 -1.50 13.43 1.97
N ILE A 110 -0.69 12.37 2.03
CA ILE A 110 -0.73 11.27 1.06
C ILE A 110 -2.06 10.56 1.13
N LEU A 111 -2.50 10.15 2.32
CA LEU A 111 -3.77 9.46 2.53
C LEU A 111 -4.94 10.30 2.02
N LYS A 112 -4.94 11.62 2.26
CA LYS A 112 -5.97 12.52 1.72
C LYS A 112 -5.99 12.57 0.18
N SER A 113 -4.82 12.47 -0.45
CA SER A 113 -4.70 12.43 -1.92
C SER A 113 -5.09 11.07 -2.52
N LEU A 114 -4.80 9.97 -1.82
CA LEU A 114 -5.15 8.63 -2.28
C LEU A 114 -6.63 8.30 -2.01
N HIS A 115 -7.16 8.78 -0.88
CA HIS A 115 -8.48 8.44 -0.36
C HIS A 115 -9.29 9.70 -0.01
N PRO A 116 -9.74 10.47 -1.03
CA PRO A 116 -10.41 11.75 -0.81
C PRO A 116 -11.77 11.63 -0.10
N THR A 117 -12.37 10.43 -0.11
CA THR A 117 -13.65 10.07 0.52
C THR A 117 -13.53 9.78 2.01
N TRP A 118 -12.32 9.51 2.53
CA TRP A 118 -12.15 9.11 3.92
C TRP A 118 -12.39 10.26 4.88
N ASN A 119 -13.07 9.94 5.98
CA ASN A 119 -13.27 10.88 7.06
C ASN A 119 -11.91 11.26 7.73
N LYS A 120 -11.86 12.44 8.37
CA LYS A 120 -10.63 12.95 9.00
C LYS A 120 -10.10 12.08 10.14
N ARG A 121 -10.97 11.29 10.80
CA ARG A 121 -10.59 10.36 11.87
C ARG A 121 -9.77 9.21 11.30
N ASN A 122 -10.22 8.54 10.23
CA ASN A 122 -9.52 7.43 9.60
C ASN A 122 -8.19 7.89 9.00
N LEU A 123 -8.13 9.08 8.40
CA LEU A 123 -6.90 9.70 7.91
C LEU A 123 -5.87 9.90 9.04
N GLY A 124 -6.29 10.57 10.12
CA GLY A 124 -5.44 10.88 11.26
C GLY A 124 -5.00 9.63 12.04
N HIS A 125 -5.88 8.65 12.20
CA HIS A 125 -5.61 7.39 12.92
C HIS A 125 -4.70 6.47 12.10
N THR A 126 -4.95 6.31 10.79
CA THR A 126 -4.06 5.53 9.92
C THR A 126 -2.65 6.13 9.87
N ALA A 127 -2.52 7.45 9.74
CA ALA A 127 -1.22 8.10 9.79
C ALA A 127 -0.52 7.93 11.15
N ALA A 128 -1.28 7.90 12.25
CA ALA A 128 -0.73 7.63 13.58
C ALA A 128 -0.19 6.19 13.66
N ASN A 129 -0.92 5.21 13.14
CA ASN A 129 -0.46 3.82 13.08
C ASN A 129 0.80 3.67 12.20
N ILE A 130 0.89 4.41 11.08
CA ILE A 130 2.12 4.44 10.26
C ILE A 130 3.30 5.00 11.07
N ALA A 131 3.11 6.07 11.83
CA ALA A 131 4.17 6.63 12.68
C ALA A 131 4.53 5.74 13.88
N LEU A 132 3.56 5.01 14.44
CA LEU A 132 3.76 4.04 15.53
C LEU A 132 4.28 2.68 15.03
N PHE A 133 4.48 2.51 13.72
CA PHE A 133 4.96 1.28 13.12
C PHE A 133 6.27 0.83 13.81
N PRO A 134 6.35 -0.39 14.39
CA PRO A 134 7.34 -0.63 15.43
C PRO A 134 8.82 -0.42 15.05
N PRO A 135 9.30 -0.86 13.86
CA PRO A 135 10.66 -0.54 13.43
C PRO A 135 10.89 0.98 13.28
N LEU A 136 9.94 1.70 12.68
CA LEU A 136 10.05 3.16 12.49
C LEU A 136 10.03 3.93 13.82
N PHE A 137 9.10 3.57 14.71
CA PHE A 137 8.96 4.20 16.03
C PHE A 137 10.18 3.93 16.91
N PHE A 138 10.70 2.70 16.94
CA PHE A 138 11.88 2.35 17.72
C PHE A 138 13.08 3.22 17.35
N PHE A 139 13.39 3.32 16.04
CA PHE A 139 14.49 4.15 15.56
C PHE A 139 14.23 5.67 15.67
N SER A 140 13.02 6.11 16.06
CA SER A 140 12.77 7.53 16.35
C SER A 140 13.50 8.04 17.59
N GLY A 141 13.87 7.14 18.52
CA GLY A 141 14.63 7.49 19.73
C GLY A 141 16.15 7.43 19.56
N LEU A 142 16.66 6.95 18.43
CA LEU A 142 18.10 6.79 18.14
C LEU A 142 18.48 7.61 16.91
N TYR A 143 19.74 8.03 16.78
CA TYR A 143 20.24 8.86 15.69
C TYR A 143 20.66 8.02 14.46
N TYR A 144 19.67 7.40 13.83
CA TYR A 144 19.81 6.61 12.60
C TYR A 144 19.28 7.36 11.37
N THR A 145 19.68 6.94 10.16
CA THR A 145 19.23 7.59 8.92
C THR A 145 17.77 7.25 8.54
N ASP A 146 17.22 6.14 9.07
CA ASP A 146 15.95 5.53 8.63
C ASP A 146 14.74 6.47 8.72
N VAL A 147 14.56 7.17 9.83
CA VAL A 147 13.33 7.96 10.09
C VAL A 147 13.26 9.19 9.19
N ALA A 148 14.33 9.98 9.15
CA ALA A 148 14.44 11.14 8.26
C ALA A 148 14.40 10.71 6.77
N SER A 149 15.03 9.59 6.44
CA SER A 149 14.96 8.97 5.11
C SER A 149 13.52 8.69 4.68
N VAL A 150 12.73 8.04 5.54
CA VAL A 150 11.31 7.76 5.28
C VAL A 150 10.52 9.06 5.08
N ALA A 151 10.71 10.06 5.92
CA ALA A 151 10.01 11.35 5.80
C ALA A 151 10.25 12.01 4.42
N PHE A 152 11.49 12.03 3.93
CA PHE A 152 11.81 12.61 2.61
C PHE A 152 11.32 11.75 1.44
N VAL A 153 11.35 10.42 1.55
CA VAL A 153 10.74 9.53 0.54
C VAL A 153 9.24 9.76 0.45
N LEU A 154 8.54 9.86 1.59
CA LEU A 154 7.12 10.15 1.62
C LEU A 154 6.83 11.55 1.05
N LEU A 155 7.67 12.54 1.32
CA LEU A 155 7.50 13.88 0.75
C LEU A 155 7.66 13.86 -0.77
N ALA A 156 8.66 13.16 -1.29
CA ALA A 156 8.85 12.96 -2.73
C ALA A 156 7.63 12.25 -3.36
N TYR A 157 7.09 11.23 -2.68
CA TYR A 157 5.88 10.53 -3.13
C TYR A 157 4.63 11.42 -3.11
N TYR A 158 4.44 12.24 -2.07
CA TYR A 158 3.37 13.24 -2.04
C TYR A 158 3.47 14.24 -3.20
N ARG A 159 4.69 14.71 -3.51
CA ARG A 159 4.92 15.60 -4.65
C ARG A 159 4.61 14.92 -5.99
N PHE A 160 4.95 13.64 -6.13
CA PHE A 160 4.55 12.83 -7.28
C PHE A 160 3.02 12.77 -7.43
N LEU A 161 2.28 12.47 -6.35
CA LEU A 161 0.82 12.42 -6.39
C LEU A 161 0.21 13.75 -6.85
N LYS A 162 0.74 14.88 -6.36
CA LYS A 162 0.31 16.21 -6.80
C LYS A 162 0.66 16.51 -8.26
N SER A 163 1.80 16.02 -8.75
CA SER A 163 2.15 16.12 -10.17
C SER A 163 1.19 15.30 -11.04
N ARG A 164 0.82 14.09 -10.59
CA ARG A 164 -0.13 13.22 -11.28
C ARG A 164 -1.52 13.86 -11.37
N GLU A 165 -2.01 14.44 -10.27
CA GLU A 165 -3.31 15.13 -10.22
C GLU A 165 -3.39 16.30 -11.23
N ARG A 166 -2.27 17.00 -11.47
CA ARG A 166 -2.22 18.17 -12.37
C ARG A 166 -1.97 17.83 -13.84
N GLY A 167 -1.72 16.55 -14.16
CA GLY A 167 -1.21 16.14 -15.46
C GLY A 167 0.29 16.43 -15.55
N PHE A 168 1.09 15.37 -15.70
CA PHE A 168 2.55 15.46 -15.76
C PHE A 168 3.07 16.49 -16.79
N GLY A 169 4.24 17.08 -16.54
CA GLY A 169 4.91 17.99 -17.48
C GLY A 169 5.08 19.44 -16.98
N ASN A 170 4.53 19.80 -15.83
CA ASN A 170 4.80 21.11 -15.21
C ASN A 170 6.25 21.20 -14.71
N GLY A 171 6.99 22.22 -15.14
CA GLY A 171 8.39 22.46 -14.75
C GLY A 171 8.61 22.55 -13.24
N PHE A 172 7.67 23.11 -12.47
CA PHE A 172 7.77 23.15 -10.99
C PHE A 172 7.64 21.77 -10.35
N ASP A 173 6.81 20.90 -10.93
CA ASP A 173 6.66 19.54 -10.43
C ASP A 173 7.85 18.65 -10.83
N VAL A 174 8.42 18.86 -12.03
CA VAL A 174 9.68 18.23 -12.46
C VAL A 174 10.83 18.64 -11.54
N LEU A 175 11.02 19.94 -11.32
CA LEU A 175 12.07 20.44 -10.41
C LEU A 175 11.85 19.92 -8.99
N GLY A 176 10.61 19.94 -8.50
CA GLY A 176 10.26 19.39 -7.19
C GLY A 176 10.62 17.91 -7.08
N ALA A 177 10.23 17.08 -8.06
CA ALA A 177 10.53 15.66 -8.06
C ALA A 177 12.04 15.39 -8.03
N ILE A 178 12.84 16.14 -8.80
CA ILE A 178 14.30 16.03 -8.80
C ILE A 178 14.88 16.45 -7.45
N VAL A 179 14.52 17.64 -6.94
CA VAL A 179 15.09 18.17 -5.69
C VAL A 179 14.76 17.27 -4.49
N PHE A 180 13.49 16.91 -4.30
CA PHE A 180 13.10 16.03 -3.19
C PHE A 180 13.63 14.61 -3.36
N GLY A 181 13.76 14.12 -4.61
CA GLY A 181 14.40 12.85 -4.92
C GLY A 181 15.89 12.85 -4.55
N LEU A 182 16.64 13.90 -4.91
CA LEU A 182 18.05 14.05 -4.55
C LEU A 182 18.25 14.19 -3.03
N ILE A 183 17.38 14.94 -2.35
CA ILE A 183 17.43 15.03 -0.88
C ILE A 183 17.21 13.65 -0.26
N ALA A 184 16.19 12.90 -0.69
CA ALA A 184 15.97 11.55 -0.19
C ALA A 184 17.16 10.62 -0.48
N LEU A 185 17.75 10.68 -1.68
CA LEU A 185 18.96 9.93 -2.03
C LEU A 185 20.16 10.28 -1.14
N ALA A 186 20.27 11.53 -0.70
CA ALA A 186 21.33 11.96 0.22
C ALA A 186 21.22 11.32 1.61
N PHE A 187 20.04 10.85 2.03
CA PHE A 187 19.91 10.11 3.29
C PHE A 187 20.30 8.64 3.15
N ARG A 188 19.89 7.98 2.06
CA ARG A 188 20.20 6.58 1.78
C ARG A 188 20.22 6.29 0.29
N GLN A 189 21.22 5.52 -0.15
CA GLN A 189 21.34 4.99 -1.51
C GLN A 189 20.14 4.12 -1.92
N THR A 190 19.58 3.35 -0.98
CA THR A 190 18.44 2.45 -1.21
C THR A 190 17.14 3.21 -1.52
N ASN A 191 17.05 4.50 -1.21
CA ASN A 191 15.88 5.32 -1.53
C ASN A 191 15.67 5.46 -3.04
N PHE A 192 16.69 5.20 -3.84
CA PHE A 192 16.63 5.21 -5.30
C PHE A 192 15.43 4.46 -5.86
N PHE A 193 15.10 3.28 -5.31
CA PHE A 193 13.96 2.50 -5.77
C PHE A 193 12.62 3.24 -5.52
N TRP A 194 12.51 3.98 -4.42
CA TRP A 194 11.26 4.63 -4.00
C TRP A 194 11.06 6.04 -4.55
N VAL A 195 12.15 6.75 -4.89
CA VAL A 195 12.05 8.12 -5.45
C VAL A 195 12.30 8.18 -6.95
N ALA A 196 12.79 7.12 -7.58
CA ALA A 196 12.98 7.03 -9.01
C ALA A 196 12.16 5.89 -9.64
N VAL A 197 12.45 4.63 -9.30
CA VAL A 197 11.83 3.46 -9.98
C VAL A 197 10.31 3.40 -9.74
N PHE A 198 9.89 3.53 -8.49
CA PHE A 198 8.47 3.48 -8.10
C PHE A 198 7.63 4.57 -8.76
N PRO A 199 7.95 5.88 -8.61
CA PRO A 199 7.17 6.93 -9.27
C PRO A 199 7.32 6.90 -10.80
N ALA A 200 8.43 6.42 -11.37
CA ALA A 200 8.52 6.20 -12.82
C ALA A 200 7.50 5.16 -13.30
N GLY A 201 7.42 4.01 -12.62
CA GLY A 201 6.43 2.97 -12.93
C GLY A 201 5.00 3.50 -12.81
N LEU A 202 4.70 4.22 -11.72
CA LEU A 202 3.37 4.82 -11.53
C LEU A 202 3.08 5.97 -12.52
N ALA A 203 4.10 6.69 -13.00
CA ALA A 203 3.94 7.70 -14.05
C ALA A 203 3.58 7.05 -15.40
N VAL A 204 4.24 5.93 -15.74
CA VAL A 204 3.89 5.13 -16.93
C VAL A 204 2.45 4.64 -16.83
N VAL A 205 2.06 4.06 -15.70
CA VAL A 205 0.67 3.64 -15.44
C VAL A 205 -0.28 4.82 -15.59
N GLY A 206 -0.01 5.96 -14.95
CA GLY A 206 -0.88 7.13 -14.99
C GLY A 206 -1.04 7.73 -16.39
N VAL A 207 0.01 7.72 -17.21
CA VAL A 207 -0.07 8.13 -18.63
C VAL A 207 -0.86 7.12 -19.43
N ALA A 208 -0.64 5.82 -19.21
CA ALA A 208 -1.33 4.76 -19.92
C ALA A 208 -2.83 4.74 -19.61
N THR A 209 -3.23 4.88 -18.34
CA THR A 209 -4.65 4.89 -17.94
C THR A 209 -5.39 6.13 -18.43
N ASN A 210 -4.70 7.26 -18.60
CA ASN A 210 -5.26 8.51 -19.11
C ASN A 210 -5.08 8.66 -20.64
N ALA A 211 -4.69 7.59 -21.34
CA ALA A 211 -4.41 7.63 -22.78
C ALA A 211 -5.64 7.52 -23.69
N GLY A 212 -6.83 7.27 -23.12
CA GLY A 212 -8.07 6.97 -23.82
C GLY A 212 -8.45 7.99 -24.90
N VAL A 213 -8.83 7.49 -26.08
CA VAL A 213 -9.37 8.27 -27.18
C VAL A 213 -10.89 8.33 -26.99
N GLY A 214 -11.44 9.52 -26.68
CA GLY A 214 -12.89 9.71 -26.57
C GLY A 214 -13.52 9.51 -25.18
N GLN A 215 -12.76 9.66 -24.10
CA GLN A 215 -13.22 9.50 -22.70
C GLN A 215 -13.70 8.09 -22.30
N GLU A 216 -13.67 7.09 -23.19
CA GLU A 216 -14.03 5.71 -22.83
C GLU A 216 -13.17 5.18 -21.68
N LYS A 217 -13.84 4.66 -20.64
CA LYS A 217 -13.20 4.12 -19.44
C LYS A 217 -13.06 2.60 -19.54
N GLU A 218 -12.09 2.05 -18.82
CA GLU A 218 -11.90 0.59 -18.70
C GLU A 218 -13.19 -0.15 -18.32
N ASP A 219 -13.98 0.42 -17.40
CA ASP A 219 -15.22 -0.19 -16.92
C ASP A 219 -16.31 -0.33 -18.01
N GLU A 220 -16.16 0.36 -19.14
CA GLU A 220 -17.06 0.31 -20.29
C GLU A 220 -16.64 -0.74 -21.34
N VAL A 221 -15.42 -1.27 -21.23
CA VAL A 221 -14.93 -2.31 -22.13
C VAL A 221 -15.29 -3.68 -21.57
N GLU A 222 -16.08 -4.45 -22.32
CA GLU A 222 -16.35 -5.85 -22.01
C GLU A 222 -15.19 -6.72 -22.52
N TRP A 223 -14.47 -7.35 -21.58
CA TRP A 223 -13.33 -8.21 -21.86
C TRP A 223 -13.76 -9.67 -21.99
N ASP A 224 -13.18 -10.39 -22.95
CA ASP A 224 -13.51 -11.80 -23.16
C ASP A 224 -13.19 -12.67 -21.94
N GLY A 225 -14.02 -13.69 -21.71
CA GLY A 225 -13.79 -14.70 -20.67
C GLY A 225 -12.63 -15.64 -21.02
N ASP A 226 -12.39 -15.89 -22.30
CA ASP A 226 -11.30 -16.72 -22.80
C ASP A 226 -9.96 -15.96 -22.77
N ILE A 227 -8.94 -16.60 -22.20
CA ILE A 227 -7.59 -16.03 -22.02
C ILE A 227 -6.93 -15.68 -23.35
N SER A 228 -7.06 -16.53 -24.36
CA SER A 228 -6.44 -16.34 -25.68
C SER A 228 -7.10 -15.20 -26.44
N LEU A 229 -8.44 -15.14 -26.42
CA LEU A 229 -9.18 -14.05 -27.04
C LEU A 229 -8.93 -12.72 -26.32
N ARG A 230 -8.88 -12.72 -24.99
CA ARG A 230 -8.56 -11.52 -24.20
C ARG A 230 -7.17 -10.99 -24.53
N PHE A 231 -6.19 -11.86 -24.72
CA PHE A 231 -4.84 -11.47 -25.12
C PHE A 231 -4.81 -10.71 -26.45
N GLU A 232 -5.54 -11.19 -27.46
CA GLU A 232 -5.66 -10.50 -28.76
C GLU A 232 -6.42 -9.18 -28.63
N GLN A 233 -7.48 -9.14 -27.82
CA GLN A 233 -8.28 -7.94 -27.56
C GLN A 233 -7.44 -6.81 -26.95
N ILE A 234 -6.46 -7.11 -26.07
CA ILE A 234 -5.58 -6.10 -25.46
C ILE A 234 -4.92 -5.24 -26.53
N PHE A 235 -4.36 -5.84 -27.59
CA PHE A 235 -3.71 -5.09 -28.65
C PHE A 235 -4.68 -4.23 -29.44
N LYS A 236 -5.86 -4.78 -29.76
CA LYS A 236 -6.90 -4.06 -30.50
C LYS A 236 -7.42 -2.86 -29.70
N VAL A 237 -7.80 -3.08 -28.44
CA VAL A 237 -8.32 -2.04 -27.54
C VAL A 237 -7.25 -0.99 -27.24
N ALA A 238 -6.00 -1.38 -27.00
CA ALA A 238 -4.90 -0.45 -26.80
C ALA A 238 -4.67 0.46 -28.02
N LYS A 239 -4.79 -0.08 -29.24
CA LYS A 239 -4.59 0.67 -30.48
C LYS A 239 -5.78 1.57 -30.83
N GLU A 240 -7.00 1.05 -30.74
CA GLU A 240 -8.22 1.73 -31.18
C GLU A 240 -8.75 2.70 -30.12
N LYS A 241 -8.80 2.27 -28.86
CA LYS A 241 -9.43 3.01 -27.74
C LYS A 241 -8.40 3.64 -26.80
N GLY A 242 -7.19 3.10 -26.72
CA GLY A 242 -6.16 3.57 -25.79
C GLY A 242 -6.48 3.28 -24.32
N VAL A 243 -7.23 2.21 -24.08
CA VAL A 243 -7.70 1.80 -22.74
C VAL A 243 -6.83 0.65 -22.21
N VAL A 244 -6.37 0.79 -20.96
CA VAL A 244 -5.56 -0.23 -20.27
C VAL A 244 -6.46 -1.29 -19.66
N TYR A 245 -6.05 -2.56 -19.75
CA TYR A 245 -6.60 -3.65 -18.94
C TYR A 245 -5.98 -3.61 -17.53
N ASP A 246 -6.72 -3.18 -16.52
CA ASP A 246 -6.25 -2.99 -15.15
C ASP A 246 -7.34 -3.30 -14.10
N PRO A 247 -7.73 -4.59 -13.99
CA PRO A 247 -8.80 -4.98 -13.10
C PRO A 247 -8.44 -4.69 -11.63
N LYS A 248 -9.47 -4.61 -10.79
CA LYS A 248 -9.29 -4.51 -9.33
C LYS A 248 -8.68 -5.79 -8.78
N VAL A 249 -7.80 -5.64 -7.78
CA VAL A 249 -7.12 -6.77 -7.13
C VAL A 249 -8.10 -7.79 -6.53
N GLU A 250 -9.27 -7.34 -6.06
CA GLU A 250 -10.30 -8.24 -5.54
C GLU A 250 -10.88 -9.21 -6.59
N ASN A 251 -10.83 -8.82 -7.86
CA ASN A 251 -11.39 -9.55 -8.99
C ASN A 251 -10.33 -10.24 -9.86
N ALA A 252 -9.06 -9.89 -9.65
CA ALA A 252 -7.94 -10.36 -10.46
C ALA A 252 -7.53 -11.81 -10.14
N LEU A 253 -7.20 -12.55 -11.19
CA LEU A 253 -6.51 -13.83 -11.20
C LEU A 253 -5.01 -13.63 -11.50
N ALA A 254 -4.22 -14.71 -11.47
CA ALA A 254 -2.77 -14.63 -11.66
C ALA A 254 -2.41 -14.16 -13.08
N GLU A 255 -3.15 -14.63 -14.08
CA GLU A 255 -3.02 -14.25 -15.48
C GLU A 255 -3.30 -12.76 -15.74
N ASP A 256 -4.19 -12.16 -14.95
CA ASP A 256 -4.57 -10.75 -15.13
C ASP A 256 -3.38 -9.82 -14.84
N TYR A 257 -2.46 -10.21 -13.94
CA TYR A 257 -1.22 -9.46 -13.70
C TYR A 257 -0.32 -9.41 -14.95
N ALA A 258 -0.20 -10.51 -15.68
CA ALA A 258 0.59 -10.57 -16.91
C ALA A 258 -0.07 -9.75 -18.02
N MET A 259 -1.38 -9.85 -18.15
CA MET A 259 -2.18 -9.10 -19.13
C MET A 259 -2.15 -7.59 -18.86
N THR A 260 -2.26 -7.17 -17.61
CA THR A 260 -2.14 -5.75 -17.24
C THR A 260 -0.75 -5.21 -17.55
N ALA A 261 0.31 -5.95 -17.22
CA ALA A 261 1.67 -5.55 -17.57
C ALA A 261 1.85 -5.36 -19.09
N LEU A 262 1.35 -6.31 -19.88
CA LEU A 262 1.39 -6.24 -21.34
C LEU A 262 0.60 -5.04 -21.88
N SER A 263 -0.63 -4.83 -21.39
CA SER A 263 -1.49 -3.72 -21.81
C SER A 263 -0.83 -2.36 -21.55
N ILE A 264 -0.26 -2.17 -20.35
CA ILE A 264 0.49 -0.96 -20.00
C ILE A 264 1.69 -0.78 -20.94
N ALA A 265 2.46 -1.84 -21.20
CA ALA A 265 3.63 -1.78 -22.08
C ALA A 265 3.26 -1.36 -23.50
N VAL A 266 2.21 -1.96 -24.08
CA VAL A 266 1.71 -1.62 -25.42
C VAL A 266 1.31 -0.14 -25.49
N ILE A 267 0.49 0.34 -24.54
CA ILE A 267 0.03 1.73 -24.53
C ILE A 267 1.18 2.70 -24.29
N ALA A 268 2.12 2.37 -23.40
CA ALA A 268 3.29 3.19 -23.13
C ALA A 268 4.14 3.41 -24.40
N VAL A 269 4.32 2.37 -25.22
CA VAL A 269 5.02 2.46 -26.51
C VAL A 269 4.21 3.31 -27.51
N LEU A 270 2.89 3.07 -27.63
CA LEU A 270 2.03 3.83 -28.53
C LEU A 270 1.94 5.32 -28.16
N LYS A 271 2.12 5.67 -26.88
CA LYS A 271 2.01 7.04 -26.35
C LYS A 271 3.34 7.58 -25.82
N LEU A 272 4.47 7.17 -26.42
CA LEU A 272 5.81 7.52 -25.97
C LEU A 272 6.03 9.03 -25.76
N GLN A 273 5.44 9.87 -26.61
CA GLN A 273 5.48 11.34 -26.50
C GLN A 273 4.90 11.90 -25.19
N ARG A 274 3.94 11.22 -24.56
CA ARG A 274 3.38 11.58 -23.25
C ARG A 274 4.13 10.92 -22.10
N VAL A 275 4.69 9.74 -22.34
CA VAL A 275 5.46 8.99 -21.34
C VAL A 275 6.77 9.69 -21.02
N ILE A 276 7.52 10.14 -22.03
CA ILE A 276 8.85 10.76 -21.86
C ILE A 276 8.82 11.93 -20.85
N PRO A 277 7.96 12.97 -21.00
CA PRO A 277 7.91 14.06 -20.04
C PRO A 277 7.50 13.62 -18.62
N ALA A 278 6.64 12.60 -18.52
CA ALA A 278 6.17 12.09 -17.24
C ALA A 278 7.26 11.32 -16.47
N VAL A 279 8.12 10.59 -17.17
CA VAL A 279 9.20 9.82 -16.55
C VAL A 279 10.52 10.57 -16.43
N PHE A 280 10.68 11.68 -17.18
CA PHE A 280 11.91 12.49 -17.23
C PHE A 280 12.56 12.78 -15.87
N PRO A 281 11.85 13.34 -14.85
CA PRO A 281 12.47 13.63 -13.56
C PRO A 281 13.06 12.38 -12.90
N TYR A 282 12.42 11.23 -13.07
CA TYR A 282 12.88 9.98 -12.49
C TYR A 282 14.02 9.37 -13.29
N THR A 283 14.00 9.45 -14.64
CA THR A 283 15.15 9.04 -15.45
C THR A 283 16.38 9.89 -15.17
N PHE A 284 16.22 11.16 -14.83
CA PHE A 284 17.31 12.01 -14.37
C PHE A 284 17.91 11.53 -13.05
N LEU A 285 17.07 11.14 -12.08
CA LEU A 285 17.53 10.54 -10.82
C LEU A 285 18.25 9.20 -11.05
N ILE A 286 17.76 8.37 -11.99
CA ILE A 286 18.42 7.13 -12.43
C ILE A 286 19.79 7.42 -13.02
N ALA A 287 19.89 8.37 -13.94
CA ALA A 287 21.16 8.74 -14.55
C ALA A 287 22.13 9.33 -13.51
N SER A 288 21.65 10.14 -12.58
CA SER A 288 22.46 10.75 -11.51
C SER A 288 22.98 9.70 -10.54
N PHE A 289 22.14 8.75 -10.13
CA PHE A 289 22.56 7.63 -9.28
C PHE A 289 23.54 6.70 -10.00
N GLY A 290 23.29 6.37 -11.28
CA GLY A 290 24.21 5.57 -12.09
C GLY A 290 25.56 6.27 -12.29
N GLY A 291 25.55 7.58 -12.54
CA GLY A 291 26.76 8.40 -12.60
C GLY A 291 27.53 8.40 -11.29
N PHE A 292 26.84 8.50 -10.15
CA PHE A 292 27.45 8.34 -8.83
C PHE A 292 28.10 6.96 -8.66
N VAL A 293 27.39 5.87 -8.98
CA VAL A 293 27.94 4.51 -8.83
C VAL A 293 29.17 4.30 -9.70
N PHE A 294 29.15 4.82 -10.94
CA PHE A 294 30.30 4.77 -11.84
C PHE A 294 31.50 5.55 -11.31
N TRP A 295 31.28 6.79 -10.84
CA TRP A 295 32.34 7.63 -10.28
C TRP A 295 32.89 7.10 -8.95
N ASN A 296 32.01 6.64 -8.06
CA ASN A 296 32.36 6.12 -6.75
C ASN A 296 32.98 4.72 -6.83
N GLY A 297 32.72 3.95 -7.90
CA GLY A 297 33.16 2.56 -8.03
C GLY A 297 32.47 1.63 -7.02
N GLY A 298 31.19 1.86 -6.77
CA GLY A 298 30.38 1.11 -5.80
C GLY A 298 29.12 1.85 -5.39
N VAL A 299 28.16 1.12 -4.79
CA VAL A 299 26.88 1.70 -4.36
C VAL A 299 26.97 2.39 -2.99
N VAL A 300 27.97 2.04 -2.19
CA VAL A 300 28.23 2.61 -0.85
C VAL A 300 29.50 3.46 -0.85
N LEU A 301 29.54 4.50 0.00
CA LEU A 301 30.68 5.44 0.10
C LEU A 301 31.86 4.86 0.91
N GLY A 302 31.57 4.30 2.09
CA GLY A 302 32.57 3.74 3.01
C GLY A 302 32.97 2.31 2.69
N ASP A 303 33.01 1.44 3.71
CA ASP A 303 33.42 0.03 3.57
C ASP A 303 32.61 -0.73 2.51
N LYS A 304 33.25 -1.02 1.36
CA LYS A 304 32.65 -1.75 0.23
C LYS A 304 32.73 -3.26 0.37
N SER A 305 33.67 -3.77 1.17
CA SER A 305 33.98 -5.21 1.24
C SER A 305 32.84 -6.05 1.83
N ASN A 306 32.03 -5.43 2.69
CA ASN A 306 30.88 -6.06 3.33
C ASN A 306 29.53 -5.69 2.70
N HIS A 307 29.55 -4.95 1.58
CA HIS A 307 28.36 -4.44 0.90
C HIS A 307 28.33 -4.87 -0.57
N GLU A 308 28.77 -6.10 -0.85
CA GLU A 308 28.65 -6.70 -2.17
C GLU A 308 27.18 -6.96 -2.52
N VAL A 309 26.81 -6.65 -3.76
CA VAL A 309 25.45 -6.90 -4.26
C VAL A 309 25.29 -8.41 -4.43
N THR A 310 24.40 -8.99 -3.65
CA THR A 310 24.02 -10.41 -3.77
C THR A 310 22.56 -10.53 -4.16
N LEU A 311 22.21 -11.62 -4.83
CA LEU A 311 20.83 -11.90 -5.20
C LEU A 311 20.17 -12.75 -4.10
N HIS A 312 19.48 -12.11 -3.16
CA HIS A 312 18.77 -12.75 -2.04
C HIS A 312 17.24 -12.70 -2.26
N ILE A 313 16.76 -13.47 -3.24
CA ILE A 313 15.34 -13.64 -3.60
C ILE A 313 14.46 -13.99 -2.39
N SER A 314 14.96 -14.78 -1.44
CA SER A 314 14.20 -15.15 -0.23
C SER A 314 13.76 -13.95 0.63
N GLN A 315 14.37 -12.77 0.49
CA GLN A 315 13.92 -11.54 1.14
C GLN A 315 12.46 -11.20 0.78
N MET A 316 12.04 -11.47 -0.47
CA MET A 316 10.65 -11.31 -0.87
C MET A 316 9.72 -12.29 -0.17
N LEU A 317 10.19 -13.49 0.19
CA LEU A 317 9.41 -14.44 0.95
C LEU A 317 9.24 -13.98 2.40
N TYR A 318 10.29 -13.41 3.02
CA TYR A 318 10.26 -12.90 4.38
C TYR A 318 9.33 -11.68 4.56
N LEU A 319 9.16 -10.88 3.50
CA LEU A 319 8.25 -9.74 3.48
C LEU A 319 6.79 -10.12 3.79
N TRP A 320 6.30 -11.25 3.29
CA TRP A 320 4.88 -11.61 3.43
C TRP A 320 4.44 -11.84 4.88
N PRO A 321 5.10 -12.71 5.68
CA PRO A 321 4.78 -12.85 7.09
C PRO A 321 5.11 -11.58 7.88
N TYR A 322 6.08 -10.77 7.44
CA TYR A 322 6.34 -9.46 8.04
C TYR A 322 5.12 -8.53 7.90
N ILE A 323 4.58 -8.38 6.68
CA ILE A 323 3.37 -7.58 6.45
C ILE A 323 2.19 -8.13 7.26
N LEU A 324 1.99 -9.46 7.23
CA LEU A 324 0.87 -10.07 7.96
C LEU A 324 1.00 -9.87 9.48
N PHE A 325 2.20 -10.05 10.05
CA PHE A 325 2.43 -9.86 11.48
C PHE A 325 2.13 -8.42 11.91
N PHE A 326 2.71 -7.43 11.21
CA PHE A 326 2.51 -6.04 11.59
C PHE A 326 1.12 -5.50 11.23
N SER A 327 0.44 -6.08 10.24
CA SER A 327 -0.91 -5.65 9.84
C SER A 327 -2.00 -6.66 10.17
N PHE A 328 -1.75 -7.57 11.12
CA PHE A 328 -2.69 -8.65 11.47
C PHE A 328 -4.12 -8.13 11.69
N PRO A 329 -4.36 -7.09 12.52
CA PRO A 329 -5.71 -6.55 12.73
C PRO A 329 -6.41 -6.08 11.45
N ILE A 330 -5.66 -5.45 10.54
CA ILE A 330 -6.19 -4.95 9.27
C ILE A 330 -6.57 -6.11 8.35
N THR A 331 -5.83 -7.22 8.39
CA THR A 331 -6.06 -8.42 7.57
C THR A 331 -7.12 -9.36 8.10
N ILE A 332 -7.65 -9.15 9.32
CA ILE A 332 -8.62 -10.03 9.99
C ILE A 332 -9.75 -10.47 9.07
N PRO A 333 -10.46 -9.61 8.32
CA PRO A 333 -11.61 -10.09 7.58
C PRO A 333 -11.21 -10.96 6.38
N LYS A 334 -10.00 -10.82 5.83
CA LYS A 334 -9.46 -11.75 4.83
C LYS A 334 -9.07 -13.08 5.45
N VAL A 335 -8.43 -13.07 6.62
CA VAL A 335 -8.12 -14.27 7.40
C VAL A 335 -9.42 -15.03 7.72
N LEU A 336 -10.43 -14.34 8.25
CA LEU A 336 -11.74 -14.91 8.55
C LEU A 336 -12.39 -15.48 7.29
N SER A 337 -12.37 -14.75 6.17
CA SER A 337 -12.97 -15.24 4.92
C SER A 337 -12.37 -16.56 4.41
N ILE A 338 -11.09 -16.81 4.70
CA ILE A 338 -10.41 -18.07 4.39
C ILE A 338 -10.83 -19.17 5.38
N LEU A 339 -10.87 -18.84 6.68
CA LEU A 339 -11.21 -19.80 7.75
C LEU A 339 -12.68 -20.24 7.72
N THR A 340 -13.60 -19.32 7.44
CA THR A 340 -15.04 -19.58 7.44
C THR A 340 -15.55 -20.10 6.10
N GLY A 341 -14.71 -20.12 5.04
CA GLY A 341 -15.11 -20.52 3.70
C GLY A 341 -16.24 -19.68 3.09
N THR A 342 -16.53 -18.50 3.65
CA THR A 342 -17.66 -17.64 3.26
C THR A 342 -17.38 -16.88 1.98
N ARG A 343 -16.11 -16.58 1.69
CA ARG A 343 -15.68 -16.49 0.31
C ARG A 343 -15.59 -17.92 -0.17
N GLN A 344 -16.26 -18.23 -1.29
CA GLN A 344 -15.76 -19.28 -2.17
C GLN A 344 -14.28 -18.93 -2.44
N THR A 345 -13.35 -19.44 -1.63
CA THR A 345 -12.05 -19.88 -2.14
C THR A 345 -12.49 -20.84 -3.23
N PRO A 346 -12.49 -20.43 -4.50
CA PRO A 346 -13.08 -21.27 -5.48
C PRO A 346 -12.10 -22.42 -5.58
N THR A 347 -12.60 -23.57 -5.16
CA THR A 347 -12.07 -24.90 -5.44
C THR A 347 -12.07 -25.19 -6.94
N SER A 348 -12.04 -24.14 -7.79
CA SER A 348 -11.84 -24.29 -9.21
C SER A 348 -10.43 -24.80 -9.42
N LEU A 349 -10.34 -25.91 -10.15
CA LEU A 349 -9.10 -26.59 -10.49
C LEU A 349 -7.97 -25.64 -10.94
N PRO A 350 -8.21 -24.56 -11.72
CA PRO A 350 -7.15 -23.63 -12.13
C PRO A 350 -6.47 -22.91 -10.96
N ARG A 351 -7.22 -22.54 -9.91
CA ARG A 351 -6.63 -21.84 -8.75
C ARG A 351 -5.84 -22.78 -7.85
N LEU A 352 -6.28 -24.03 -7.71
CA LEU A 352 -5.51 -25.06 -7.00
C LEU A 352 -4.19 -25.34 -7.73
N ILE A 353 -4.21 -25.44 -9.05
CA ILE A 353 -3.01 -25.58 -9.87
C ILE A 353 -2.09 -24.36 -9.70
N ALA A 354 -2.64 -23.14 -9.77
CA ALA A 354 -1.84 -21.93 -9.57
C ALA A 354 -1.17 -21.89 -8.17
N MET A 355 -1.91 -22.24 -7.11
CA MET A 355 -1.33 -22.32 -5.76
C MET A 355 -0.27 -23.41 -5.63
N ALA A 356 -0.45 -24.56 -6.28
CA ALA A 356 0.55 -25.63 -6.30
C ALA A 356 1.82 -25.19 -7.05
N ILE A 357 1.68 -24.52 -8.19
CA ILE A 357 2.79 -23.95 -8.97
C ILE A 357 3.55 -22.91 -8.14
N VAL A 358 2.83 -21.96 -7.51
CA VAL A 358 3.45 -20.94 -6.65
C VAL A 358 4.18 -21.61 -5.48
N SER A 359 3.55 -22.59 -4.82
CA SER A 359 4.17 -23.32 -3.70
C SER A 359 5.43 -24.08 -4.13
N PHE A 360 5.42 -24.68 -5.32
CA PHE A 360 6.60 -25.32 -5.90
C PHE A 360 7.75 -24.33 -6.12
N TYR A 361 7.48 -23.17 -6.73
CA TYR A 361 8.53 -22.14 -6.92
C TYR A 361 9.04 -21.58 -5.59
N VAL A 362 8.16 -21.34 -4.61
CA VAL A 362 8.57 -20.91 -3.27
C VAL A 362 9.46 -21.96 -2.62
N ALA A 363 9.12 -23.26 -2.72
CA ALA A 363 9.96 -24.34 -2.20
C ALA A 363 11.33 -24.41 -2.90
N VAL A 364 11.37 -24.19 -4.22
CA VAL A 364 12.64 -24.09 -4.98
C VAL A 364 13.48 -22.92 -4.48
N ILE A 365 12.89 -21.74 -4.27
CA ILE A 365 13.61 -20.57 -3.74
C ILE A 365 14.14 -20.85 -2.32
N VAL A 366 13.36 -21.47 -1.44
CA VAL A 366 13.80 -21.87 -0.09
C VAL A 366 14.92 -22.92 -0.14
N TYR A 367 14.93 -23.78 -1.15
CA TYR A 367 16.02 -24.74 -1.34
C TYR A 367 17.30 -24.05 -1.83
N THR A 368 17.21 -23.18 -2.84
CA THR A 368 18.38 -22.65 -3.55
C THR A 368 18.90 -21.32 -3.01
N ASN A 369 18.08 -20.54 -2.32
CA ASN A 369 18.36 -19.13 -2.04
C ASN A 369 18.02 -18.68 -0.61
N THR A 370 17.95 -19.59 0.36
CA THR A 370 17.96 -19.19 1.78
C THR A 370 19.39 -18.83 2.19
N ILE A 371 19.69 -17.53 2.23
CA ILE A 371 21.01 -17.01 2.58
C ILE A 371 21.01 -16.58 4.05
N VAL A 372 22.04 -17.01 4.79
CA VAL A 372 22.28 -16.57 6.17
C VAL A 372 23.59 -15.79 6.19
N HIS A 373 23.50 -14.48 6.40
CA HIS A 373 24.66 -13.60 6.36
C HIS A 373 25.53 -13.79 7.62
N PRO A 374 26.88 -13.73 7.53
CA PRO A 374 27.76 -13.86 8.69
C PRO A 374 27.42 -12.89 9.84
N PHE A 375 27.04 -11.64 9.54
CA PHE A 375 26.61 -10.69 10.57
C PHE A 375 25.35 -11.12 11.32
N THR A 376 24.39 -11.77 10.64
CA THR A 376 23.21 -12.34 11.30
C THR A 376 23.58 -13.46 12.27
N LEU A 377 24.67 -14.19 12.03
CA LEU A 377 25.14 -15.26 12.93
C LEU A 377 26.07 -14.74 14.04
N ALA A 378 26.80 -13.66 13.76
CA ALA A 378 27.74 -13.08 14.71
C ALA A 378 27.07 -12.19 15.76
N ASP A 379 25.88 -11.65 15.48
CA ASP A 379 25.24 -10.65 16.32
C ASP A 379 23.92 -11.13 16.94
N ASN A 380 24.01 -11.61 18.17
CA ASN A 380 22.85 -12.08 18.95
C ASN A 380 22.01 -10.96 19.59
N ARG A 381 22.30 -9.68 19.28
CA ARG A 381 21.50 -8.53 19.73
C ARG A 381 20.27 -8.30 18.85
N HIS A 382 20.29 -8.75 17.61
CA HIS A 382 19.22 -8.51 16.65
C HIS A 382 18.14 -9.57 16.72
N TYR A 383 16.85 -9.20 16.68
CA TYR A 383 15.75 -10.18 16.74
C TYR A 383 15.81 -11.21 15.60
N VAL A 384 16.31 -10.82 14.43
CA VAL A 384 16.49 -11.70 13.27
C VAL A 384 17.42 -12.87 13.56
N PHE A 385 18.44 -12.69 14.41
CA PHE A 385 19.31 -13.79 14.85
C PHE A 385 18.48 -14.95 15.41
N TYR A 386 17.50 -14.66 16.27
CA TYR A 386 16.67 -15.68 16.92
C TYR A 386 15.67 -16.31 15.96
N VAL A 387 15.09 -15.52 15.05
CA VAL A 387 14.20 -16.03 14.00
C VAL A 387 14.95 -17.02 13.12
N PHE A 388 16.15 -16.66 12.66
CA PHE A 388 16.98 -17.54 11.83
C PHE A 388 17.51 -18.74 12.61
N ARG A 389 17.84 -18.59 13.90
CA ARG A 389 18.21 -19.72 14.76
C ARG A 389 17.10 -20.77 14.84
N ILE A 390 15.83 -20.34 14.91
CA ILE A 390 14.68 -21.25 14.92
C ILE A 390 14.48 -21.88 13.52
N LEU A 391 14.46 -21.05 12.47
CA LEU A 391 14.22 -21.49 11.09
C LEU A 391 15.28 -22.47 10.58
N MET A 392 16.54 -22.24 10.98
CA MET A 392 17.70 -23.03 10.57
C MET A 392 18.09 -24.13 11.57
N GLY A 393 17.36 -24.26 12.69
CA GLY A 393 17.64 -25.26 13.73
C GLY A 393 17.48 -26.70 13.25
N ASN A 394 16.65 -26.94 12.22
CA ASN A 394 16.52 -28.22 11.54
C ASN A 394 16.36 -27.97 10.02
N PRO A 395 17.10 -28.67 9.14
CA PRO A 395 17.00 -28.50 7.69
C PRO A 395 15.59 -28.61 7.10
N ALA A 396 14.68 -29.33 7.77
CA ALA A 396 13.28 -29.45 7.37
C ALA A 396 12.43 -28.21 7.72
N MET A 397 12.79 -27.45 8.77
CA MET A 397 11.97 -26.35 9.30
C MET A 397 11.81 -25.20 8.30
N LYS A 398 12.81 -24.93 7.47
CA LYS A 398 12.69 -23.93 6.40
C LYS A 398 11.58 -24.26 5.39
N TYR A 399 11.30 -25.55 5.16
CA TYR A 399 10.22 -25.97 4.24
C TYR A 399 8.83 -25.86 4.87
N VAL A 400 8.74 -25.95 6.21
CA VAL A 400 7.48 -25.68 6.94
C VAL A 400 7.04 -24.23 6.76
N ALA A 401 7.97 -23.31 6.47
CA ALA A 401 7.65 -21.92 6.18
C ALA A 401 7.04 -21.68 4.78
N VAL A 402 7.17 -22.61 3.83
CA VAL A 402 6.63 -22.48 2.47
C VAL A 402 5.12 -22.16 2.45
N PRO A 403 4.22 -22.94 3.10
CA PRO A 403 2.80 -22.61 3.14
C PRO A 403 2.54 -21.28 3.83
N VAL A 404 3.34 -20.91 4.84
CA VAL A 404 3.23 -19.61 5.52
C VAL A 404 3.52 -18.47 4.56
N TYR A 405 4.60 -18.54 3.77
CA TYR A 405 4.92 -17.51 2.77
C TYR A 405 3.80 -17.34 1.74
N VAL A 406 3.25 -18.44 1.22
CA VAL A 406 2.19 -18.41 0.20
C VAL A 406 0.90 -17.82 0.75
N VAL A 407 0.45 -18.29 1.93
CA VAL A 407 -0.80 -17.80 2.56
C VAL A 407 -0.67 -16.33 2.97
N CYS A 408 0.44 -15.95 3.59
CA CYS A 408 0.69 -14.56 3.96
C CYS A 408 0.71 -13.65 2.73
N GLY A 409 1.36 -14.08 1.65
CA GLY A 409 1.43 -13.31 0.40
C GLY A 409 0.05 -13.13 -0.23
N TYR A 410 -0.75 -14.19 -0.27
CA TYR A 410 -2.13 -14.13 -0.74
C TYR A 410 -2.97 -13.14 0.09
N ILE A 411 -2.93 -13.22 1.41
CA ILE A 411 -3.69 -12.33 2.30
C ILE A 411 -3.23 -10.87 2.13
N ALA A 412 -1.92 -10.62 2.07
CA ALA A 412 -1.36 -9.28 1.93
C ALA A 412 -1.81 -8.62 0.61
N ILE A 413 -1.77 -9.37 -0.51
CA ILE A 413 -2.22 -8.87 -1.81
C ILE A 413 -3.75 -8.68 -1.81
N GLN A 414 -4.52 -9.65 -1.34
CA GLN A 414 -5.99 -9.56 -1.32
C GLN A 414 -6.53 -8.44 -0.43
N THR A 415 -5.77 -8.04 0.59
CA THR A 415 -6.12 -6.90 1.46
C THR A 415 -6.08 -5.58 0.70
N LEU A 416 -5.20 -5.40 -0.29
CA LEU A 416 -5.18 -4.21 -1.16
C LEU A 416 -6.43 -4.09 -2.03
N GLY A 417 -7.05 -5.21 -2.39
CA GLY A 417 -8.30 -5.24 -3.17
C GLY A 417 -9.55 -4.82 -2.38
N GLY A 418 -9.43 -4.54 -1.08
CA GLY A 418 -10.57 -4.17 -0.26
C GLY A 418 -11.57 -5.30 -0.07
N TYR A 419 -12.80 -4.95 0.30
CA TYR A 419 -13.81 -5.89 0.75
C TYR A 419 -15.02 -5.78 -0.18
N SER A 420 -15.36 -6.90 -0.84
CA SER A 420 -16.42 -6.91 -1.83
C SER A 420 -17.76 -6.69 -1.15
N THR A 421 -18.51 -5.70 -1.62
CA THR A 421 -19.94 -5.59 -1.29
C THR A 421 -20.73 -6.57 -2.17
N SER A 422 -21.81 -7.12 -1.62
CA SER A 422 -22.71 -8.12 -2.25
C SER A 422 -22.99 -7.91 -3.76
N LYS A 423 -23.03 -6.66 -4.26
CA LYS A 423 -23.22 -6.33 -5.69
C LYS A 423 -22.09 -6.82 -6.61
N GLY A 424 -20.83 -6.83 -6.15
CA GLY A 424 -19.70 -7.38 -6.92
C GLY A 424 -19.79 -8.90 -7.06
N GLU A 425 -20.36 -9.57 -6.06
CA GLU A 425 -20.57 -11.02 -6.08
C GLU A 425 -21.67 -11.45 -7.05
N GLU A 426 -22.72 -10.64 -7.24
CA GLU A 426 -23.75 -10.88 -8.25
C GLU A 426 -23.20 -10.79 -9.67
N LYS A 427 -22.43 -9.74 -9.99
CA LYS A 427 -21.76 -9.60 -11.29
C LYS A 427 -20.79 -10.77 -11.55
N ARG A 428 -20.08 -11.24 -10.52
CA ARG A 428 -19.19 -12.41 -10.60
C ARG A 428 -19.96 -13.72 -10.80
N LYS A 429 -21.06 -13.94 -10.06
CA LYS A 429 -21.94 -15.11 -10.23
C LYS A 429 -22.53 -15.14 -11.63
N PHE A 430 -22.96 -13.99 -12.14
CA PHE A 430 -23.46 -13.85 -13.50
C PHE A 430 -22.39 -14.19 -14.55
N ASN A 431 -21.19 -13.61 -14.46
CA ASN A 431 -20.10 -13.87 -15.40
C ASN A 431 -19.62 -15.33 -15.37
N ASN A 432 -19.51 -15.93 -14.18
CA ASN A 432 -19.16 -17.35 -14.03
C ASN A 432 -20.28 -18.29 -14.52
N ALA A 433 -21.56 -17.89 -14.37
CA ALA A 433 -22.70 -18.63 -14.91
C ALA A 433 -22.75 -18.57 -16.44
N ILE A 434 -22.35 -17.45 -17.05
CA ILE A 434 -22.20 -17.32 -18.50
C ILE A 434 -21.05 -18.19 -19.01
N ALA A 435 -19.87 -18.11 -18.38
CA ALA A 435 -18.73 -18.94 -18.76
C ALA A 435 -19.07 -20.44 -18.67
N SER A 436 -19.68 -20.89 -17.56
CA SER A 436 -20.09 -22.30 -17.41
C SER A 436 -21.17 -22.75 -18.40
N ARG A 437 -22.05 -21.85 -18.87
CA ARG A 437 -23.01 -22.14 -19.95
C ARG A 437 -22.37 -22.18 -21.34
N LEU A 438 -21.34 -21.37 -21.58
CA LEU A 438 -20.56 -21.40 -22.82
C LEU A 438 -19.69 -22.67 -22.95
N PHE A 439 -19.21 -23.20 -21.82
CA PHE A 439 -18.45 -24.46 -21.77
C PHE A 439 -19.32 -25.73 -21.68
N SER A 440 -20.65 -25.61 -21.71
CA SER A 440 -21.58 -26.75 -21.74
C SER A 440 -22.21 -26.99 -23.12
N PHE A 441 -21.57 -26.56 -24.21
CA PHE A 441 -22.04 -26.88 -25.57
C PHE A 441 -21.76 -28.34 -25.91
N ASP A 442 -22.71 -29.20 -25.51
CA ASP A 442 -22.86 -30.54 -26.05
C ASP A 442 -23.33 -30.46 -27.51
N LYS A 443 -22.66 -31.25 -28.35
CA LYS A 443 -22.91 -31.39 -29.78
C LYS A 443 -24.16 -32.27 -29.99
N SER A 444 -25.34 -31.68 -29.93
CA SER A 444 -26.48 -32.11 -30.75
C SER A 444 -27.74 -31.39 -30.30
N THR A 445 -28.36 -30.62 -31.18
CA THR A 445 -29.81 -30.67 -31.36
C THR A 445 -30.19 -30.06 -32.71
N PRO A 446 -31.30 -30.55 -33.32
CA PRO A 446 -31.58 -30.37 -34.73
C PRO A 446 -32.38 -29.08 -35.02
N VAL A 447 -32.23 -28.63 -36.25
CA VAL A 447 -33.06 -27.60 -36.90
C VAL A 447 -34.54 -28.00 -36.81
N VAL A 448 -35.36 -27.15 -36.20
CA VAL A 448 -36.84 -27.24 -36.27
C VAL A 448 -37.35 -26.04 -37.09
N PRO A 449 -38.31 -26.24 -38.02
CA PRO A 449 -38.63 -25.25 -39.04
C PRO A 449 -39.58 -24.16 -38.53
N GLU A 450 -39.40 -22.99 -39.12
CA GLU A 450 -40.22 -21.79 -39.00
C GLU A 450 -41.68 -22.08 -39.39
N ARG A 451 -42.62 -21.94 -38.43
CA ARG A 451 -44.06 -21.92 -38.70
C ARG A 451 -44.54 -20.48 -38.79
N GLN A 452 -44.98 -20.10 -39.98
CA GLN A 452 -45.84 -18.94 -40.22
C GLN A 452 -47.13 -19.06 -39.41
N VAL A 453 -47.47 -18.00 -38.67
CA VAL A 453 -48.84 -17.74 -38.22
C VAL A 453 -49.15 -16.28 -38.53
N GLU A 454 -49.81 -16.05 -39.66
CA GLU A 454 -50.64 -14.87 -39.86
C GLU A 454 -51.96 -15.04 -39.10
N SER A 455 -52.37 -14.03 -38.34
CA SER A 455 -53.78 -13.80 -38.01
C SER A 455 -54.00 -12.37 -37.53
N GLY A 456 -54.99 -11.70 -38.12
CA GLY A 456 -55.18 -10.26 -38.15
C GLY A 456 -55.34 -9.56 -36.79
N ARG A 457 -54.52 -8.54 -36.57
CA ARG A 457 -54.76 -7.51 -35.55
C ARG A 457 -55.54 -6.35 -36.16
N SER A 458 -56.64 -5.96 -35.51
CA SER A 458 -57.46 -4.83 -35.93
C SER A 458 -56.68 -3.51 -35.85
N LYS A 459 -56.81 -2.64 -36.87
CA LYS A 459 -56.22 -1.28 -36.93
C LYS A 459 -56.53 -0.43 -35.68
N LYS A 460 -57.59 -0.74 -34.95
CA LYS A 460 -57.98 -0.04 -33.70
C LYS A 460 -57.09 -0.39 -32.51
N GLN A 461 -56.48 -1.58 -32.52
CA GLN A 461 -55.62 -2.08 -31.44
C GLN A 461 -54.18 -1.55 -31.60
N ILE A 462 -53.67 -1.52 -32.83
CA ILE A 462 -52.36 -0.91 -33.17
C ILE A 462 -52.34 0.59 -32.81
N LYS A 463 -53.43 1.31 -33.12
CA LYS A 463 -53.55 2.75 -32.83
C LYS A 463 -53.71 3.07 -31.33
N ARG A 464 -54.10 2.09 -30.51
CA ARG A 464 -54.18 2.22 -29.06
C ARG A 464 -52.79 2.01 -28.44
N GLU A 465 -52.05 1.00 -28.91
CA GLU A 465 -50.67 0.72 -28.48
C GLU A 465 -49.69 1.85 -28.87
N GLU A 466 -49.86 2.47 -30.04
CA GLU A 466 -49.08 3.66 -30.44
C GLU A 466 -49.38 4.89 -29.58
N ARG A 467 -50.64 5.07 -29.15
CA ARG A 467 -51.03 6.18 -28.25
C ARG A 467 -50.52 5.96 -26.84
N GLU A 468 -50.47 4.71 -26.38
CA GLU A 468 -49.91 4.34 -25.08
C GLU A 468 -48.39 4.55 -25.07
N LYS A 469 -47.68 4.15 -26.15
CA LYS A 469 -46.25 4.41 -26.31
C LYS A 469 -45.92 5.90 -26.34
N LYS A 470 -46.69 6.71 -27.07
CA LYS A 470 -46.51 8.17 -27.08
C LYS A 470 -46.75 8.81 -25.72
N ARG A 471 -47.72 8.32 -24.95
CA ARG A 471 -47.96 8.82 -23.58
C ARG A 471 -46.80 8.53 -22.64
N ILE A 472 -46.21 7.34 -22.76
CA ILE A 472 -45.04 6.92 -21.97
C ILE A 472 -43.78 7.70 -22.39
N GLU A 473 -43.62 8.01 -23.68
CA GLU A 473 -42.53 8.89 -24.16
C GLU A 473 -42.71 10.35 -23.69
N GLU A 474 -43.93 10.89 -23.74
CA GLU A 474 -44.23 12.26 -23.25
C GLU A 474 -44.14 12.39 -21.72
N GLU A 475 -44.38 11.33 -20.95
CA GLU A 475 -44.13 11.31 -19.49
C GLU A 475 -42.64 11.20 -19.15
N LYS A 476 -41.84 10.49 -19.96
CA LYS A 476 -40.38 10.48 -19.82
C LYS A 476 -39.76 11.84 -20.11
N GLU A 477 -40.26 12.54 -21.13
CA GLU A 477 -39.73 13.85 -21.54
C GLU A 477 -40.10 14.98 -20.56
N LYS A 478 -41.19 14.83 -19.77
CA LYS A 478 -41.59 15.79 -18.72
C LYS A 478 -40.89 15.62 -17.37
N THR A 479 -40.10 14.56 -17.20
CA THR A 479 -39.37 14.28 -15.95
C THR A 479 -37.88 14.63 -16.05
N GLU A 480 -37.41 15.13 -17.20
CA GLU A 480 -36.02 15.51 -17.45
C GLU A 480 -35.89 17.03 -17.66
N GLU A 481 -35.99 17.81 -16.57
CA GLU A 481 -35.29 19.11 -16.49
C GLU A 481 -33.90 18.86 -15.88
N PRO A 482 -32.83 19.52 -16.38
CA PRO A 482 -31.47 19.22 -15.98
C PRO A 482 -31.19 19.82 -14.60
N GLU A 483 -31.59 19.10 -13.55
CA GLU A 483 -30.99 19.28 -12.24
C GLU A 483 -29.50 19.00 -12.42
N ALA A 484 -28.67 20.02 -12.18
CA ALA A 484 -27.23 19.94 -12.34
C ALA A 484 -26.71 18.79 -11.47
N LEU A 485 -26.51 17.63 -12.11
CA LEU A 485 -25.93 16.43 -11.55
C LEU A 485 -24.54 16.79 -11.02
N GLU A 486 -24.51 17.16 -9.75
CA GLU A 486 -23.32 17.05 -8.93
C GLU A 486 -22.91 15.58 -9.03
N VAL A 487 -21.85 15.33 -9.79
CA VAL A 487 -21.30 14.00 -10.05
C VAL A 487 -20.92 13.39 -8.70
N GLN A 488 -21.86 12.63 -8.12
CA GLN A 488 -21.62 11.81 -6.94
C GLN A 488 -20.53 10.80 -7.31
N HIS A 489 -19.30 11.09 -6.88
CA HIS A 489 -18.19 10.17 -6.95
C HIS A 489 -18.53 8.95 -6.09
N VAL A 490 -19.01 7.88 -6.74
CA VAL A 490 -19.05 6.54 -6.15
C VAL A 490 -17.60 6.14 -5.90
N GLY A 491 -17.15 6.30 -4.65
CA GLY A 491 -15.78 6.05 -4.20
C GLY A 491 -15.30 4.67 -4.59
N ASN A 492 -14.38 4.63 -5.55
CA ASN A 492 -13.73 3.44 -6.07
C ASN A 492 -12.42 3.22 -5.31
N ASP A 493 -12.48 3.00 -4.00
CA ASP A 493 -11.30 2.99 -3.12
C ASP A 493 -10.43 1.71 -3.29
N SER A 494 -10.85 0.71 -4.08
CA SER A 494 -10.09 -0.53 -4.29
C SER A 494 -8.84 -0.31 -5.14
N THR A 495 -7.72 -0.88 -4.71
CA THR A 495 -6.47 -0.88 -5.47
C THR A 495 -6.58 -1.71 -6.74
N LYS A 496 -5.97 -1.22 -7.83
CA LYS A 496 -5.85 -1.90 -9.12
C LYS A 496 -4.58 -2.75 -9.24
N VAL A 497 -4.58 -3.70 -10.16
CA VAL A 497 -3.45 -4.64 -10.39
C VAL A 497 -2.17 -3.90 -10.77
N SER A 498 -2.25 -2.83 -11.56
CA SER A 498 -1.11 -2.02 -12.00
C SER A 498 -0.26 -1.49 -10.83
N PHE A 499 -0.90 -1.01 -9.77
CA PHE A 499 -0.21 -0.57 -8.56
C PHE A 499 0.56 -1.73 -7.90
N VAL A 500 -0.08 -2.89 -7.77
CA VAL A 500 0.55 -4.07 -7.14
C VAL A 500 1.78 -4.52 -7.92
N ILE A 501 1.71 -4.52 -9.26
CA ILE A 501 2.85 -4.85 -10.12
C ILE A 501 4.02 -3.89 -9.84
N VAL A 502 3.77 -2.58 -9.88
CA VAL A 502 4.82 -1.57 -9.65
C VAL A 502 5.38 -1.69 -8.23
N TRP A 503 4.52 -1.83 -7.22
CA TRP A 503 4.93 -1.98 -5.82
C TRP A 503 5.75 -3.26 -5.59
N VAL A 504 5.34 -4.43 -6.12
CA VAL A 504 6.07 -5.70 -5.99
C VAL A 504 7.43 -5.61 -6.69
N ILE A 505 7.49 -5.05 -7.90
CA ILE A 505 8.76 -4.89 -8.65
C ILE A 505 9.72 -3.98 -7.88
N THR A 506 9.26 -2.79 -7.45
CA THR A 506 10.08 -1.88 -6.65
C THR A 506 10.55 -2.54 -5.37
N THR A 507 9.66 -3.23 -4.67
CA THR A 507 9.98 -3.92 -3.42
C THR A 507 11.02 -5.00 -3.64
N ALA A 508 10.85 -5.83 -4.67
CA ALA A 508 11.81 -6.87 -5.04
C ALA A 508 13.18 -6.27 -5.36
N LEU A 509 13.25 -5.21 -6.16
CA LEU A 509 14.51 -4.54 -6.46
C LEU A 509 15.18 -3.99 -5.20
N SER A 510 14.39 -3.46 -4.25
CA SER A 510 14.90 -2.90 -3.01
C SER A 510 15.37 -3.93 -1.98
N LEU A 511 14.76 -5.12 -1.95
CA LEU A 511 15.04 -6.14 -0.93
C LEU A 511 15.99 -7.23 -1.42
N VAL A 512 15.82 -7.70 -2.67
CA VAL A 512 16.58 -8.83 -3.21
C VAL A 512 18.05 -8.49 -3.40
N THR A 513 18.39 -7.20 -3.51
CA THR A 513 19.77 -6.73 -3.62
C THR A 513 20.48 -6.63 -2.27
N ALA A 514 19.77 -6.83 -1.16
CA ALA A 514 20.32 -6.77 0.20
C ALA A 514 20.71 -8.17 0.72
N PRO A 515 22.00 -8.46 0.94
CA PRO A 515 22.45 -9.75 1.49
C PRO A 515 21.92 -9.99 2.90
N LEU A 516 21.95 -8.95 3.74
CA LEU A 516 21.60 -8.99 5.15
C LEU A 516 20.08 -8.90 5.33
N VAL A 517 19.52 -9.70 6.24
CA VAL A 517 18.09 -9.64 6.56
C VAL A 517 17.91 -8.74 7.77
N GLU A 518 17.24 -7.60 7.58
CA GLU A 518 16.93 -6.67 8.66
C GLU A 518 15.49 -6.15 8.55
N PRO A 519 14.73 -6.07 9.66
CA PRO A 519 13.34 -5.59 9.66
C PRO A 519 13.21 -4.16 9.11
N ARG A 520 14.25 -3.32 9.26
CA ARG A 520 14.26 -1.94 8.77
C ARG A 520 14.20 -1.82 7.25
N TYR A 521 14.68 -2.82 6.49
CA TYR A 521 14.59 -2.79 5.02
C TYR A 521 13.14 -2.88 4.52
N CYS A 522 12.26 -3.48 5.33
CA CYS A 522 10.85 -3.65 4.99
C CYS A 522 9.99 -2.42 5.35
N ILE A 523 10.55 -1.35 5.94
CA ILE A 523 9.79 -0.15 6.36
C ILE A 523 9.09 0.50 5.16
N LEU A 524 9.84 0.90 4.12
CA LEU A 524 9.25 1.56 2.95
C LEU A 524 8.29 0.64 2.16
N PRO A 525 8.62 -0.64 1.87
CA PRO A 525 7.65 -1.59 1.32
C PRO A 525 6.33 -1.63 2.08
N TRP A 526 6.39 -1.73 3.42
CA TRP A 526 5.20 -1.82 4.26
C TRP A 526 4.41 -0.51 4.30
N ILE A 527 5.07 0.65 4.43
CA ILE A 527 4.39 1.94 4.44
C ILE A 527 3.67 2.18 3.11
N MET A 528 4.33 1.92 1.98
CA MET A 528 3.71 2.09 0.66
C MET A 528 2.53 1.14 0.46
N TRP A 529 2.62 -0.10 0.94
CA TRP A 529 1.48 -1.02 1.00
C TRP A 529 0.36 -0.46 1.86
N ARG A 530 0.65 -0.04 3.10
CA ARG A 530 -0.33 0.40 4.10
C ARG A 530 -1.08 1.67 3.68
N LEU A 531 -0.42 2.60 2.99
CA LEU A 531 -1.02 3.80 2.42
C LEU A 531 -2.08 3.50 1.35
N HIS A 532 -1.99 2.34 0.69
CA HIS A 532 -2.90 1.92 -0.39
C HIS A 532 -3.94 0.89 0.06
N VAL A 533 -3.89 0.41 1.32
CA VAL A 533 -4.94 -0.44 1.86
C VAL A 533 -6.25 0.38 2.01
N PRO A 534 -7.36 -0.04 1.38
CA PRO A 534 -8.63 0.68 1.44
C PRO A 534 -9.34 0.55 2.80
N SER A 535 -10.22 1.51 3.10
CA SER A 535 -11.17 1.47 4.22
C SER A 535 -12.36 0.57 3.85
N THR A 536 -12.94 -0.08 4.86
CA THR A 536 -14.18 -0.85 4.91
C THR A 536 -15.34 -0.03 5.46
N GLU A 537 -15.54 1.20 5.00
CA GLU A 537 -16.79 1.88 5.34
C GLU A 537 -17.93 1.16 4.61
N MET A 538 -18.56 0.20 5.28
CA MET A 538 -19.91 -0.20 4.95
C MET A 538 -20.76 1.05 5.15
N LYS A 539 -21.21 1.66 4.06
CA LYS A 539 -22.35 2.58 4.11
C LYS A 539 -23.55 1.79 4.61
N GLY A 540 -23.71 1.72 5.93
CA GLY A 540 -24.98 1.41 6.55
C GLY A 540 -25.96 2.46 6.05
N GLY A 541 -27.11 2.03 5.54
CA GLY A 541 -28.18 2.92 5.14
C GLY A 541 -28.61 3.77 6.33
N SER A 542 -28.04 4.96 6.43
CA SER A 542 -28.64 6.08 7.13
C SER A 542 -29.69 6.65 6.19
N SER A 543 -30.80 5.93 6.02
CA SER A 543 -32.08 6.56 5.68
C SER A 543 -32.54 7.31 6.92
N ALA A 544 -31.85 8.40 7.23
CA ALA A 544 -32.40 9.52 7.97
C ALA A 544 -33.02 10.46 6.93
N GLU A 545 -33.95 9.93 6.14
CA GLU A 545 -34.91 10.76 5.43
C GLU A 545 -36.04 11.04 6.42
N SER A 546 -36.23 12.32 6.67
CA SER A 546 -37.34 12.92 7.38
C SER A 546 -38.68 12.38 6.85
N LYS A 547 -39.25 11.42 7.56
CA LYS A 547 -40.68 11.11 7.45
C LYS A 547 -41.46 12.08 8.33
N GLU A 548 -41.88 13.20 7.75
CA GLU A 548 -43.19 13.76 8.09
C GLU A 548 -44.24 12.86 7.43
N GLU A 549 -44.73 11.86 8.17
CA GLU A 549 -45.93 11.11 7.80
C GLU A 549 -47.05 11.40 8.82
N SER A 550 -48.20 11.76 8.27
CA SER A 550 -49.45 12.08 8.95
C SER A 550 -50.08 10.86 9.63
N PRO A 551 -50.89 11.04 10.69
CA PRO A 551 -51.36 9.94 11.51
C PRO A 551 -52.67 9.35 10.97
N ALA A 552 -52.61 8.35 10.10
CA ALA A 552 -53.73 7.43 9.88
C ALA A 552 -53.30 6.21 9.03
N GLU A 553 -52.94 5.11 9.70
CA GLU A 553 -53.47 3.76 9.44
C GLU A 553 -52.64 2.73 10.22
N LYS A 554 -53.20 2.25 11.34
CA LYS A 554 -52.72 1.04 12.00
C LYS A 554 -53.14 -0.14 11.14
N LYS A 555 -52.18 -0.84 10.54
CA LYS A 555 -52.33 -2.25 10.15
C LYS A 555 -51.17 -3.05 10.71
N GLU A 556 -51.54 -4.20 11.24
CA GLU A 556 -50.72 -5.16 11.96
C GLU A 556 -49.50 -5.58 11.15
N GLU A 557 -48.31 -5.18 11.59
CA GLU A 557 -47.07 -5.86 11.22
C GLU A 557 -46.91 -7.06 12.14
N SER A 558 -46.99 -8.24 11.55
CA SER A 558 -46.46 -9.48 12.11
C SER A 558 -44.99 -9.25 12.46
N GLU A 559 -44.63 -9.43 13.74
CA GLU A 559 -43.25 -9.48 14.21
C GLU A 559 -42.46 -10.52 13.41
N GLU A 560 -41.70 -10.06 12.41
CA GLU A 560 -40.66 -10.86 11.79
C GLU A 560 -39.56 -11.02 12.84
N VAL A 561 -39.53 -12.17 13.53
CA VAL A 561 -38.52 -12.53 14.52
C VAL A 561 -37.16 -12.55 13.81
N VAL A 562 -36.42 -11.45 13.90
CA VAL A 562 -35.00 -11.41 13.54
C VAL A 562 -34.29 -12.44 14.42
N PRO A 563 -33.57 -13.44 13.86
CA PRO A 563 -32.85 -14.41 14.66
C PRO A 563 -31.87 -13.68 15.58
N GLU A 564 -31.84 -14.01 16.87
CA GLU A 564 -30.78 -13.53 17.76
C GLU A 564 -29.43 -13.97 17.18
N ASP A 565 -28.69 -13.01 16.62
CA ASP A 565 -27.32 -13.23 16.17
C ASP A 565 -26.50 -13.82 17.34
N GLY A 566 -25.98 -15.03 17.17
CA GLY A 566 -25.14 -15.67 18.17
C GLY A 566 -23.94 -14.78 18.55
N LEU A 567 -23.47 -14.89 19.80
CA LEU A 567 -22.40 -14.06 20.36
C LEU A 567 -21.16 -14.00 19.44
N LEU A 568 -20.81 -15.12 18.77
CA LEU A 568 -19.74 -15.19 17.77
C LEU A 568 -19.99 -14.28 16.55
N GLN A 569 -21.20 -14.27 16.00
CA GLN A 569 -21.58 -13.43 14.84
C GLN A 569 -21.42 -11.94 15.17
N ARG A 570 -21.80 -11.56 16.39
CA ARG A 570 -21.67 -10.19 16.89
C ARG A 570 -20.20 -9.78 17.00
N TRP A 571 -19.34 -10.63 17.56
CA TRP A 571 -17.89 -10.37 17.61
C TRP A 571 -17.25 -10.29 16.23
N LEU A 572 -17.64 -11.19 15.32
CA LEU A 572 -17.16 -11.16 13.93
C LEU A 572 -17.54 -9.85 13.22
N ARG A 573 -18.75 -9.32 13.46
CA ARG A 573 -19.19 -8.04 12.91
C ARG A 573 -18.36 -6.87 13.46
N VAL A 574 -18.12 -6.83 14.77
CA VAL A 574 -17.30 -5.79 15.41
C VAL A 574 -15.85 -5.81 14.89
N LEU A 575 -15.27 -7.00 14.69
CA LEU A 575 -13.93 -7.15 14.12
C LEU A 575 -13.84 -6.77 12.64
N GLN A 576 -14.96 -6.65 11.93
CA GLN A 576 -14.99 -6.18 10.55
C GLN A 576 -15.02 -4.65 10.44
N GLU A 577 -15.50 -3.95 11.47
CA GLU A 577 -15.53 -2.50 11.50
C GLU A 577 -14.12 -1.88 11.36
N ASP A 578 -13.98 -0.89 10.48
CA ASP A 578 -12.69 -0.20 10.28
C ASP A 578 -12.14 0.40 11.55
N SER A 579 -12.98 1.11 12.30
CA SER A 579 -12.51 1.87 13.44
C SER A 579 -11.99 0.95 14.56
N THR A 580 -12.59 -0.24 14.68
CA THR A 580 -12.13 -1.31 15.55
C THR A 580 -10.79 -1.86 15.06
N ARG A 581 -10.65 -2.18 13.78
CA ARG A 581 -9.39 -2.69 13.23
C ARG A 581 -8.24 -1.70 13.32
N LEU A 582 -8.49 -0.41 13.10
CA LEU A 582 -7.49 0.65 13.30
C LEU A 582 -7.08 0.76 14.77
N ALA A 583 -8.02 0.66 15.71
CA ALA A 583 -7.72 0.67 17.15
C ALA A 583 -6.93 -0.57 17.58
N LEU A 584 -7.30 -1.76 17.07
CA LEU A 584 -6.57 -3.00 17.30
C LEU A 584 -5.15 -2.95 16.70
N GLU A 585 -4.97 -2.34 15.53
CA GLU A 585 -3.64 -2.07 14.95
C GLU A 585 -2.80 -1.16 15.86
N THR A 586 -3.40 -0.10 16.42
CA THR A 586 -2.73 0.75 17.41
C THR A 586 -2.32 -0.05 18.65
N LEU A 587 -3.23 -0.83 19.23
CA LEU A 587 -2.95 -1.64 20.42
C LEU A 587 -1.85 -2.67 20.14
N TRP A 588 -1.88 -3.29 18.95
CA TRP A 588 -0.87 -4.23 18.51
C TRP A 588 0.51 -3.57 18.41
N PHE A 589 0.60 -2.40 17.76
CA PHE A 589 1.86 -1.66 17.68
C PHE A 589 2.36 -1.17 19.04
N CYS A 590 1.47 -0.69 19.91
CA CYS A 590 1.83 -0.34 21.28
C CYS A 590 2.38 -1.54 22.05
N ALA A 591 1.77 -2.73 21.91
CA ALA A 591 2.24 -3.95 22.55
C ALA A 591 3.62 -4.38 22.03
N VAL A 592 3.83 -4.36 20.70
CA VAL A 592 5.13 -4.68 20.10
C VAL A 592 6.20 -3.67 20.52
N ASN A 593 5.92 -2.36 20.45
CA ASN A 593 6.84 -1.30 20.87
C ASN A 593 7.16 -1.37 22.36
N ALA A 594 6.18 -1.65 23.22
CA ALA A 594 6.42 -1.84 24.64
C ALA A 594 7.31 -3.07 24.90
N GLY A 595 7.07 -4.17 24.19
CA GLY A 595 7.88 -5.39 24.29
C GLY A 595 9.32 -5.18 23.83
N THR A 596 9.52 -4.65 22.62
CA THR A 596 10.87 -4.44 22.07
C THR A 596 11.60 -3.30 22.78
N GLY A 597 10.89 -2.25 23.20
CA GLY A 597 11.43 -1.17 24.03
C GLY A 597 11.86 -1.67 25.41
N TYR A 598 11.06 -2.50 26.07
CA TYR A 598 11.43 -3.12 27.35
C TYR A 598 12.69 -3.99 27.23
N LEU A 599 12.79 -4.82 26.18
CA LEU A 599 13.98 -5.62 25.94
C LEU A 599 15.22 -4.75 25.70
N PHE A 600 15.08 -3.65 24.96
CA PHE A 600 16.18 -2.72 24.69
C PHE A 600 16.64 -1.97 25.95
N LEU A 601 15.71 -1.47 26.76
CA LEU A 601 16.01 -0.63 27.92
C LEU A 601 16.43 -1.44 29.15
N GLU A 602 15.72 -2.53 29.46
CA GLU A 602 15.82 -3.23 30.75
C GLU A 602 16.53 -4.59 30.66
N ARG A 603 16.66 -5.18 29.46
CA ARG A 603 17.29 -6.50 29.27
C ARG A 603 18.66 -6.42 28.60
N GLY A 604 19.48 -5.51 29.08
CA GLY A 604 20.89 -5.46 28.71
C GLY A 604 21.67 -6.70 29.17
N PHE A 605 22.65 -7.14 28.39
CA PHE A 605 23.51 -8.28 28.71
C PHE A 605 24.96 -7.97 28.32
N SER A 606 25.93 -8.76 28.79
CA SER A 606 27.33 -8.62 28.41
C SER A 606 27.86 -9.91 27.81
N TRP A 607 28.67 -9.82 26.76
CA TRP A 607 29.41 -10.96 26.25
C TRP A 607 30.59 -11.30 27.18
N GLU A 608 30.92 -12.59 27.29
CA GLU A 608 32.06 -13.05 28.11
C GLU A 608 33.39 -12.45 27.62
N GLN A 609 33.50 -12.17 26.31
CA GLN A 609 34.69 -11.57 25.69
C GLN A 609 34.80 -10.06 25.93
N GLU A 610 33.70 -9.39 26.30
CA GLU A 610 33.65 -7.95 26.59
C GLU A 610 32.94 -7.67 27.93
N PRO A 611 33.49 -8.15 29.06
CA PRO A 611 32.85 -8.02 30.36
C PRO A 611 32.65 -6.54 30.72
N GLY A 612 31.45 -6.22 31.21
CA GLY A 612 31.08 -4.86 31.60
C GLY A 612 30.59 -3.96 30.46
N LYS A 613 30.71 -4.35 29.19
CA LYS A 613 30.07 -3.63 28.07
C LYS A 613 28.64 -4.14 27.87
N VAL A 614 27.66 -3.29 28.18
CA VAL A 614 26.23 -3.63 28.03
C VAL A 614 25.82 -3.62 26.56
N GLN A 615 25.39 -4.77 26.08
CA GLN A 615 24.72 -5.01 24.81
C GLN A 615 23.21 -5.00 25.02
N ARG A 616 22.45 -4.55 24.02
CA ARG A 616 20.99 -4.36 24.08
C ARG A 616 20.32 -4.93 22.85
N PHE A 617 19.14 -5.53 23.04
CA PHE A 617 18.35 -6.11 21.94
C PHE A 617 17.73 -5.04 21.05
N MET A 618 17.80 -5.21 19.73
CA MET A 618 17.19 -4.28 18.77
C MET A 618 16.72 -4.96 17.49
N TRP A 619 16.06 -4.17 16.63
CA TRP A 619 15.50 -4.61 15.35
C TRP A 619 16.54 -5.08 14.36
#